data_AF-A0A526M4Y0-F1
#
_entry.id   AF-A0A526M4Y0-F1
#
_cell.length_a   1.000
_cell.length_b   1.000
_cell.length_c   1.000
_cell.angle_alpha   90.00
_cell.angle_beta   90.00
_cell.angle_gamma   90.00
#
_symmetry.space_group_name_H-M   'P 1'
#
loop_
_entity.id
_entity.type
_entity.pdbx_description
1 polymer ?
#
loop_
_entity_poly.entity_id
_entity_poly.type
_entity_poly.pdbx_seq_one_letter_code
_entity_poly.pdbx_strand_id
1 'polypeptide(L)'
;PILTGRVVDNAGIIDAATKAALTQKLADFEAKGSDQIVVATINSLDGEEIEPYANRLFRAWKLGQAGEDNGVLLLVAQNDRKMRIEVGYGLEGTLT
;
A
#
# COMPACT_ATOMS: atom_id res chain seq x y z
N PRO A 1 -3.41 -7.99 7.03
CA PRO A 1 -1.97 -8.13 7.38
C PRO A 1 -1.57 -7.05 8.40
N ILE A 2 -0.47 -7.22 9.13
CA ILE A 2 0.06 -6.20 10.07
C ILE A 2 0.97 -5.24 9.30
N LEU A 3 0.81 -3.93 9.52
CA LEU A 3 1.71 -2.93 8.98
C LEU A 3 3.08 -3.04 9.65
N THR A 4 4.11 -3.37 8.89
CA THR A 4 5.50 -3.54 9.38
C THR A 4 6.48 -2.55 8.76
N GLY A 5 6.03 -1.73 7.82
CA GLY A 5 6.82 -0.73 7.12
C GLY A 5 6.22 -0.39 5.77
N ARG A 6 7.01 0.23 4.89
CA ARG A 6 6.59 0.65 3.54
C ARG A 6 6.36 -0.53 2.58
N VAL A 7 6.92 -1.71 2.88
CA VAL A 7 6.69 -2.94 2.12
C VAL A 7 6.31 -4.07 3.07
N VAL A 8 5.07 -4.53 2.95
CA VAL A 8 4.48 -5.64 3.69
C VAL A 8 4.26 -6.81 2.73
N ASP A 9 5.22 -7.74 2.67
CA ASP A 9 5.18 -8.88 1.74
C ASP A 9 4.68 -10.15 2.44
N ASN A 10 3.37 -10.29 2.61
CA ASN A 10 2.78 -11.51 3.22
C ASN A 10 2.66 -12.67 2.22
N ALA A 11 2.72 -12.40 0.92
CA ALA A 11 2.73 -13.43 -0.12
C ALA A 11 4.13 -14.03 -0.34
N GLY A 12 5.20 -13.37 0.12
CA GLY A 12 6.58 -13.82 -0.06
C GLY A 12 7.03 -13.79 -1.53
N ILE A 13 6.51 -12.83 -2.29
CA ILE A 13 6.76 -12.71 -3.74
C ILE A 13 7.81 -11.65 -4.10
N ILE A 14 8.33 -10.93 -3.10
CA ILE A 14 9.33 -9.89 -3.30
C ILE A 14 10.65 -10.37 -2.69
N ASP A 15 11.69 -10.53 -3.52
CA ASP A 15 13.00 -10.90 -3.03
C ASP A 15 13.61 -9.81 -2.12
N ALA A 16 14.58 -10.20 -1.29
CA ALA A 16 15.13 -9.32 -0.26
C ALA A 16 15.79 -8.05 -0.84
N ALA A 17 16.48 -8.15 -1.98
CA ALA A 17 17.15 -7.02 -2.60
C ALA A 17 16.12 -6.02 -3.16
N THR A 18 15.10 -6.53 -3.86
CA THR A 18 13.98 -5.71 -4.35
C THR A 18 13.21 -5.07 -3.21
N LYS A 19 12.92 -5.80 -2.13
CA LYS A 19 12.22 -5.27 -0.95
C LYS A 19 13.00 -4.13 -0.30
N ALA A 20 14.32 -4.27 -0.15
CA ALA A 20 15.16 -3.23 0.42
C ALA A 20 15.22 -1.98 -0.48
N ALA A 21 15.46 -2.17 -1.78
CA ALA A 21 15.49 -1.07 -2.75
C ALA A 21 14.16 -0.33 -2.83
N LEU A 22 13.04 -1.07 -2.86
CA LEU A 22 11.70 -0.50 -2.87
C LEU A 22 11.41 0.28 -1.59
N THR A 23 11.74 -0.30 -0.43
CA THR A 23 11.56 0.37 0.87
C THR A 23 12.31 1.70 0.92
N GLN A 24 13.56 1.74 0.45
CA GLN A 24 14.35 2.96 0.40
C GLN A 24 13.72 3.99 -0.55
N LYS A 25 13.32 3.56 -1.75
CA LYS A 25 12.68 4.44 -2.74
C LYS A 25 11.40 5.08 -2.20
N LEU A 26 10.57 4.32 -1.50
CA LEU A 26 9.34 4.82 -0.90
C LEU A 26 9.63 5.78 0.26
N ALA A 27 10.68 5.52 1.05
CA ALA A 27 11.12 6.44 2.10
C ALA A 27 11.63 7.77 1.53
N ASP A 28 12.43 7.73 0.46
CA ASP A 28 12.93 8.93 -0.21
C ASP A 28 11.80 9.75 -0.85
N PHE A 29 10.74 9.09 -1.32
CA PHE A 29 9.56 9.75 -1.89
C PHE A 29 8.78 10.49 -0.80
N GLU A 30 8.47 9.81 0.30
CA GLU A 30 7.78 10.39 1.46
C GLU A 30 8.57 11.57 2.05
N ALA A 31 9.90 11.48 2.10
CA ALA A 31 10.76 12.57 2.58
C ALA A 31 10.74 13.82 1.69
N LYS A 32 10.43 13.69 0.40
CA LYS A 32 10.39 14.80 -0.57
C LYS A 32 9.03 15.49 -0.65
N GLY A 33 7.95 14.71 -0.53
CA GLY A 33 6.59 15.16 -0.86
C GLY A 33 5.57 14.94 0.25
N SER A 34 5.95 14.40 1.41
CA SER A 34 5.09 13.98 2.53
C SER A 34 4.14 12.80 2.25
N ASP A 35 3.88 12.48 0.98
CA ASP A 35 3.02 11.38 0.56
C ASP A 35 3.52 10.02 1.07
N GLN A 36 2.66 9.33 1.80
CA GLN A 36 2.98 8.03 2.37
C GLN A 36 2.49 6.89 1.47
N ILE A 37 3.42 6.21 0.80
CA ILE A 37 3.10 5.07 -0.04
C ILE A 37 3.50 3.75 0.65
N VAL A 38 2.55 2.82 0.74
CA VAL A 38 2.77 1.46 1.25
C VAL A 38 2.43 0.44 0.17
N VAL A 39 3.29 -0.56 0.02
CA VAL A 39 3.08 -1.73 -0.85
C VAL A 39 2.78 -2.94 0.02
N ALA A 40 1.66 -3.60 -0.24
CA ALA A 40 1.24 -4.81 0.45
C ALA A 40 0.97 -5.94 -0.53
N THR A 41 1.45 -7.14 -0.21
CA THR A 41 1.11 -8.37 -0.95
C THR A 41 0.39 -9.32 0.00
N ILE A 42 -0.62 -10.02 -0.50
CA ILE A 42 -1.33 -11.09 0.22
C ILE A 42 -1.48 -12.30 -0.69
N ASN A 43 -1.59 -13.49 -0.10
CA ASN A 43 -1.77 -14.73 -0.86
C ASN A 43 -3.13 -14.73 -1.59
N SER A 44 -4.22 -14.43 -0.88
CA SER A 44 -5.56 -14.38 -1.46
C SER A 44 -6.48 -13.38 -0.75
N LEU A 45 -7.56 -12.98 -1.44
CA LEU A 45 -8.69 -12.24 -0.88
C LEU A 45 -9.73 -13.16 -0.21
N ASP A 46 -9.53 -14.48 -0.28
CA ASP A 46 -10.42 -15.49 0.32
C ASP A 46 -11.88 -15.34 -0.13
N GLY A 47 -12.09 -14.99 -1.40
CA GLY A 47 -13.41 -14.80 -2.01
C GLY A 47 -14.01 -13.41 -1.83
N GLU A 48 -13.31 -12.48 -1.20
CA GLU A 48 -13.72 -11.09 -1.10
C GLU A 48 -13.36 -10.27 -2.36
N GLU A 49 -14.11 -9.19 -2.63
CA GLU A 49 -13.70 -8.19 -3.61
C GLU A 49 -12.53 -7.34 -3.12
N ILE A 50 -11.66 -6.93 -4.05
CA ILE A 50 -10.39 -6.27 -3.70
C ILE A 50 -10.59 -4.84 -3.19
N GLU A 51 -11.60 -4.13 -3.69
CA GLU A 51 -11.93 -2.76 -3.34
C GLU A 51 -12.33 -2.61 -1.87
N PRO A 52 -13.34 -3.34 -1.34
CA PRO A 52 -13.69 -3.24 0.08
C PRO A 52 -12.57 -3.77 0.98
N TYR A 53 -11.80 -4.77 0.55
CA TYR A 53 -10.64 -5.24 1.30
C TYR A 53 -9.56 -4.15 1.41
N ALA A 54 -9.17 -3.55 0.27
CA ALA A 54 -8.15 -2.51 0.22
C ALA A 54 -8.56 -1.29 1.04
N ASN A 55 -9.81 -0.85 0.95
CA ASN A 55 -10.31 0.28 1.74
C ASN A 55 -10.27 0.01 3.25
N ARG A 56 -10.69 -1.19 3.69
CA ARG A 56 -10.59 -1.56 5.11
C ARG A 56 -9.14 -1.64 5.57
N LEU A 57 -8.25 -2.19 4.75
CA LEU A 57 -6.83 -2.27 5.09
C LEU A 57 -6.20 -0.89 5.21
N PHE A 58 -6.45 0.00 4.25
CA PHE A 58 -6.00 1.39 4.25
C PHE A 58 -6.43 2.12 5.53
N ARG A 59 -7.72 2.02 5.89
CA ARG A 59 -8.28 2.63 7.10
C ARG A 59 -7.72 2.03 8.38
N ALA A 60 -7.57 0.71 8.44
CA ALA A 60 -7.02 0.01 9.60
C ALA A 60 -5.56 0.41 9.85
N TRP A 61 -4.80 0.64 8.78
CA TRP A 61 -3.41 1.09 8.85
C TRP A 61 -3.25 2.60 9.04
N LYS A 62 -4.34 3.37 8.91
CA LYS A 62 -4.35 4.83 9.04
C LYS A 62 -3.28 5.47 8.16
N LEU A 63 -3.21 5.06 6.90
CA LEU A 63 -2.21 5.56 5.96
C LEU A 63 -2.46 7.04 5.64
N GLY A 64 -1.36 7.80 5.55
CA GLY A 64 -1.39 9.24 5.39
C GLY A 64 -1.27 10.00 6.71
N GLN A 65 -0.97 11.29 6.62
CA GLN A 65 -0.87 12.18 7.77
C GLN A 65 -2.26 12.72 8.12
N ALA A 66 -2.53 12.86 9.42
CA ALA A 66 -3.80 13.39 9.90
C ALA A 66 -4.01 14.83 9.38
N GLY A 67 -5.10 15.03 8.63
CA GLY A 67 -5.44 16.33 8.04
C GLY A 67 -4.89 16.57 6.63
N GLU A 68 -3.88 15.80 6.20
CA GLU A 68 -3.35 15.85 4.83
C GLU A 68 -3.94 14.74 3.94
N ASP A 69 -4.35 13.62 4.54
CA ASP A 69 -4.96 12.47 3.84
C ASP A 69 -4.14 11.99 2.62
N ASN A 70 -2.81 12.08 2.73
CA ASN A 70 -1.84 11.83 1.67
C ASN A 70 -1.28 10.40 1.65
N GLY A 71 -2.12 9.44 2.03
CA GLY A 71 -1.76 8.01 2.04
C GLY A 71 -2.07 7.34 0.70
N VAL A 72 -1.23 6.37 0.32
CA VAL A 72 -1.46 5.47 -0.82
C VAL A 72 -1.15 4.03 -0.42
N LEU A 73 -2.04 3.11 -0.76
CA LEU A 73 -1.84 1.66 -0.66
C LEU A 73 -1.82 1.04 -2.05
N LEU A 74 -0.73 0.37 -2.40
CA LEU A 74 -0.69 -0.60 -3.49
C LEU A 74 -0.89 -2.00 -2.91
N LEU A 75 -2.04 -2.61 -3.18
CA LEU A 75 -2.36 -3.98 -2.76
C LEU A 75 -2.28 -4.94 -3.94
N VAL A 76 -1.59 -6.07 -3.74
CA VAL A 76 -1.51 -7.18 -4.70
C VAL A 76 -2.00 -8.46 -4.03
N ALA A 77 -3.04 -9.09 -4.60
CA ALA A 77 -3.52 -10.41 -4.20
C ALA A 77 -3.05 -11.46 -5.22
N GLN A 78 -2.03 -12.25 -4.84
CA GLN A 78 -1.28 -13.10 -5.78
C GLN A 78 -2.16 -14.16 -6.45
N ASN A 79 -2.90 -14.96 -5.67
CA ASN A 79 -3.68 -16.09 -6.19
C ASN A 79 -4.89 -15.60 -6.99
N ASP A 80 -5.49 -14.49 -6.57
CA ASP A 80 -6.62 -13.84 -7.24
C ASP A 80 -6.19 -13.10 -8.52
N ARG A 81 -4.89 -12.85 -8.70
CA ARG A 81 -4.32 -12.02 -9.78
C ARG A 81 -4.99 -10.64 -9.89
N LYS A 82 -5.40 -10.10 -8.74
CA LYS A 82 -6.00 -8.76 -8.62
C LYS A 82 -5.00 -7.81 -7.99
N MET A 83 -5.03 -6.56 -8.43
CA MET A 83 -4.31 -5.46 -7.80
C MET A 83 -5.19 -4.23 -7.67
N ARG A 84 -4.91 -3.41 -6.65
CA ARG A 84 -5.65 -2.19 -6.38
C ARG A 84 -4.72 -1.11 -5.83
N ILE A 85 -4.95 0.12 -6.26
CA ILE A 85 -4.37 1.32 -5.66
C ILE A 85 -5.47 2.03 -4.89
N GLU A 86 -5.33 2.14 -3.58
CA GLU A 86 -6.23 2.94 -2.75
C GLU A 86 -5.51 4.23 -2.35
N VAL A 87 -6.20 5.36 -2.50
CA VAL A 87 -5.62 6.70 -2.36
C VAL A 87 -6.46 7.47 -1.35
N GLY A 88 -5.80 8.22 -0.46
CA GLY A 88 -6.48 9.14 0.46
C GLY A 88 -7.01 10.39 -0.25
N TYR A 89 -8.00 11.04 0.35
CA TYR A 89 -8.71 12.18 -0.25
C TYR A 89 -7.79 13.36 -0.62
N GLY A 90 -6.69 13.57 0.13
CA GLY A 90 -5.74 14.65 -0.15
C GLY A 90 -4.99 14.51 -1.48
N LEU A 91 -5.10 13.35 -2.13
CA LEU A 91 -4.37 13.02 -3.36
C LEU A 91 -5.26 12.82 -4.60
N GLU A 92 -6.58 12.96 -4.48
CA GLU A 92 -7.53 12.78 -5.60
C GLU A 92 -7.30 13.78 -6.76
N GLY A 93 -6.62 14.91 -6.51
CA GLY A 93 -6.27 15.90 -7.54
C GLY A 93 -4.96 15.63 -8.30
N THR A 94 -4.09 14.75 -7.79
CA THR A 94 -2.73 14.49 -8.32
C THR A 94 -2.58 13.08 -8.89
N LEU A 95 -3.37 12.13 -8.40
CA LEU A 95 -3.44 10.74 -8.86
C LEU A 95 -4.79 10.49 -9.54
N THR A 96 -4.85 10.75 -10.85
CA THR A 96 -5.99 10.45 -11.73
C THR A 96 -5.66 9.34 -12.71
#